data_AF-A0A2N1M9S3-F1
#
_entry.id   AF-A0A2N1M9S3-F1
#
_cell.length_a   1.000
_cell.length_b   1.000
_cell.length_c   1.000
_cell.angle_alpha   90.00
_cell.angle_beta   90.00
_cell.angle_gamma   90.00
#
_symmetry.space_group_name_H-M   'P 1'
#
loop_
_entity.id
_entity.type
_entity.pdbx_description
1 polymer ?
#
loop_
_entity_poly.entity_id
_entity_poly.type
_entity_poly.pdbx_seq_one_letter_code
_entity_poly.pdbx_strand_id
1 'polypeptide(L)'
;MNETDRYYPRSDVSFREMLRTLVTKNKPKFTVFVETPSKPFNSWTFPKVCELYGLSDDPNPSIDVYPVFHCGSVDLRSEESKAVVKHLMAEIKLRQDVTPLDKAYEATKTIYSYCYLASGVSFYKDNFKLIPEKLIEGRNGQGNLDYAVECRSSGRVLGVIEVKKDDFMKGFAQASVQMESTLSRKRKADEIDNERDIGRVFGIVTDASEWYFMECSLDDEGKPTFKLSEPVTVVYKDENLQVKVEKVLGHIVWLLEEAQKLVKASQSGVKRVRSTGDLAIKSN
;
A
#
# COMPACT_ATOMS: atom_id res chain seq x y z
N MET A 1 -40.08 -3.19 -1.23
CA MET A 1 -39.29 -3.27 -2.47
C MET A 1 -38.82 -4.70 -2.61
N ASN A 2 -39.21 -5.40 -3.68
CA ASN A 2 -38.75 -6.77 -3.93
C ASN A 2 -37.23 -6.79 -4.20
N GLU A 3 -36.53 -7.80 -3.71
CA GLU A 3 -35.06 -7.93 -3.81
C GLU A 3 -34.53 -8.11 -5.24
N THR A 4 -35.40 -8.39 -6.21
CA THR A 4 -35.07 -8.78 -7.59
C THR A 4 -34.67 -7.65 -8.55
N ASP A 5 -34.70 -6.38 -8.12
CA ASP A 5 -34.36 -5.20 -8.95
C ASP A 5 -33.18 -4.38 -8.38
N ARG A 6 -32.28 -5.00 -7.61
CA ARG A 6 -31.04 -4.34 -7.15
C ARG A 6 -29.87 -4.62 -8.09
N TYR A 7 -29.09 -3.59 -8.37
CA TYR A 7 -27.90 -3.64 -9.21
C TYR A 7 -26.68 -3.14 -8.44
N TYR A 8 -25.53 -3.80 -8.60
CA TYR A 8 -24.28 -3.48 -7.91
C TYR A 8 -23.14 -3.24 -8.92
N PRO A 9 -23.23 -2.20 -9.76
CA PRO A 9 -22.18 -1.89 -10.73
C PRO A 9 -20.87 -1.56 -10.00
N ARG A 10 -19.76 -2.17 -10.41
CA ARG A 10 -18.43 -1.98 -9.78
C ARG A 10 -17.45 -1.21 -10.67
N SER A 11 -17.92 -0.76 -11.83
CA SER A 11 -17.13 -0.01 -12.83
C SER A 11 -18.05 0.87 -13.68
N ASP A 12 -17.52 1.92 -14.30
CA ASP A 12 -18.30 2.75 -15.23
C ASP A 12 -18.89 1.93 -16.39
N VAL A 13 -18.20 0.88 -16.82
CA VAL A 13 -18.70 -0.02 -17.88
C VAL A 13 -19.96 -0.74 -17.40
N SER A 14 -19.87 -1.42 -16.25
CA SER A 14 -21.02 -2.14 -15.67
C SER A 14 -22.15 -1.18 -15.29
N PHE A 15 -21.84 0.04 -14.84
CA PHE A 15 -22.84 1.06 -14.56
C PHE A 15 -23.55 1.50 -15.83
N ARG A 16 -22.81 1.77 -16.90
CA ARG A 16 -23.35 2.16 -18.21
C ARG A 16 -24.24 1.07 -18.80
N GLU A 17 -23.85 -0.19 -18.68
CA GLU A 17 -24.65 -1.35 -19.12
C GLU A 17 -25.95 -1.48 -18.33
N MET A 18 -25.89 -1.28 -17.02
CA MET A 18 -27.07 -1.24 -16.17
C MET A 18 -28.00 -0.09 -16.55
N LEU A 19 -27.48 1.13 -16.76
CA LEU A 19 -28.28 2.28 -17.21
C LEU A 19 -28.96 2.00 -18.56
N ARG A 20 -28.26 1.38 -19.52
CA ARG A 20 -28.85 0.95 -20.80
C ARG A 20 -29.99 -0.04 -20.58
N THR A 21 -29.85 -0.97 -19.63
CA THR A 21 -30.88 -1.95 -19.27
C THR A 21 -32.12 -1.30 -18.65
N LEU A 22 -31.94 -0.22 -17.88
CA LEU A 22 -33.06 0.53 -17.32
C LEU A 22 -33.84 1.28 -18.41
N VAL A 23 -33.14 1.83 -19.40
CA VAL A 23 -33.75 2.48 -20.57
C VAL A 23 -34.57 1.49 -21.39
N THR A 24 -34.03 0.31 -21.70
CA THR A 24 -34.78 -0.71 -22.48
C THR A 24 -36.00 -1.24 -21.74
N LYS A 25 -35.97 -1.24 -20.40
CA LYS A 25 -37.11 -1.61 -19.54
C LYS A 25 -38.09 -0.45 -19.28
N ASN A 26 -37.91 0.71 -19.90
CA ASN A 26 -38.71 1.92 -19.68
C ASN A 26 -38.82 2.32 -18.19
N LYS A 27 -37.72 2.19 -17.44
CA LYS A 27 -37.60 2.57 -16.02
C LYS A 27 -36.73 3.83 -15.90
N PRO A 28 -37.29 5.05 -16.08
CA PRO A 28 -36.50 6.29 -16.13
C PRO A 28 -36.07 6.82 -14.76
N LYS A 29 -36.57 6.24 -13.66
CA LYS A 29 -36.26 6.65 -12.29
C LYS A 29 -35.62 5.48 -11.55
N PHE A 30 -34.51 5.77 -10.88
CA PHE A 30 -33.84 4.85 -9.98
C PHE A 30 -33.30 5.64 -8.77
N THR A 31 -33.12 4.95 -7.66
CA THR A 31 -32.48 5.50 -6.46
C THR A 31 -31.06 4.98 -6.40
N VAL A 32 -30.10 5.88 -6.21
CA VAL A 32 -28.71 5.50 -5.95
C VAL A 32 -28.47 5.56 -4.46
N PHE A 33 -28.02 4.44 -3.89
CA PHE A 33 -27.42 4.42 -2.57
C PHE A 33 -25.92 4.50 -2.75
N VAL A 34 -25.33 5.60 -2.31
CA VAL A 34 -23.87 5.72 -2.23
C VAL A 34 -23.48 5.22 -0.86
N GLU A 35 -22.98 4.00 -0.79
CA GLU A 35 -22.35 3.50 0.42
C GLU A 35 -21.02 4.22 0.60
N THR A 36 -21.02 5.27 1.43
CA THR A 36 -19.78 5.77 2.01
C THR A 36 -19.27 4.74 3.01
N PRO A 37 -18.00 4.31 2.91
CA PRO A 37 -17.39 3.42 3.88
C PRO A 37 -17.39 4.09 5.26
N SER A 38 -18.40 3.80 6.09
CA SER A 38 -18.50 4.32 7.46
C SER A 38 -17.65 3.52 8.44
N LYS A 39 -17.19 2.34 8.02
CA LYS A 39 -16.41 1.41 8.82
C LYS A 39 -14.97 1.91 8.95
N PRO A 40 -14.46 2.19 10.17
CA PRO A 40 -13.06 2.53 10.35
C PRO A 40 -12.17 1.31 10.08
N PHE A 41 -11.01 1.49 9.45
CA PHE A 41 -10.14 0.35 9.09
C PHE A 41 -9.75 -0.52 10.30
N ASN A 42 -9.52 0.10 11.45
CA ASN A 42 -9.17 -0.58 12.70
C ASN A 42 -10.28 -1.48 13.30
N SER A 43 -11.48 -1.48 12.71
CA SER A 43 -12.59 -2.38 13.09
C SER A 43 -12.61 -3.68 12.29
N TRP A 44 -11.74 -3.83 11.30
CA TRP A 44 -11.53 -5.11 10.63
C TRP A 44 -10.80 -6.08 11.57
N THR A 45 -11.33 -7.29 11.66
CA THR A 45 -10.67 -8.42 12.31
C THR A 45 -10.02 -9.29 11.25
N PHE A 46 -8.96 -10.01 11.63
CA PHE A 46 -8.25 -10.87 10.71
C PHE A 46 -9.13 -11.95 10.02
N PRO A 47 -10.02 -12.68 10.73
CA PRO A 47 -10.92 -13.63 10.07
C PRO A 47 -11.82 -12.98 9.02
N LYS A 48 -12.37 -11.79 9.31
CA LYS A 48 -13.24 -11.07 8.36
C LYS A 48 -12.49 -10.59 7.13
N VAL A 49 -11.20 -10.26 7.26
CA VAL A 49 -10.35 -9.91 6.13
C VAL A 49 -10.01 -11.15 5.29
N CYS A 50 -9.77 -12.28 5.95
CA CYS A 50 -9.57 -13.56 5.26
C CYS A 50 -10.79 -13.96 4.43
N GLU A 51 -11.98 -13.88 5.01
CA GLU A 51 -13.25 -14.13 4.31
C GLU A 51 -13.44 -13.13 3.14
N LEU A 52 -13.24 -11.82 3.40
CA LEU A 52 -13.42 -10.75 2.41
C LEU A 52 -12.58 -10.98 1.15
N TYR A 53 -11.33 -11.39 1.32
CA TYR A 53 -10.39 -11.57 0.22
C TYR A 53 -10.28 -13.02 -0.25
N GLY A 54 -11.00 -13.96 0.38
CA GLY A 54 -10.94 -15.39 0.07
C GLY A 54 -9.57 -16.01 0.36
N LEU A 55 -8.94 -15.59 1.47
CA LEU A 55 -7.67 -16.15 1.96
C LEU A 55 -7.91 -17.43 2.78
N SER A 56 -9.00 -17.46 3.55
CA SER A 56 -9.40 -18.60 4.38
C SER A 56 -10.83 -18.44 4.87
N ASP A 57 -11.52 -19.57 5.03
CA ASP A 57 -12.86 -19.66 5.64
C ASP A 57 -12.78 -20.13 7.12
N ASP A 58 -11.56 -20.30 7.66
CA ASP A 58 -11.34 -20.66 9.07
C ASP A 58 -11.78 -19.50 10.00
N PRO A 59 -12.61 -19.75 11.04
CA PRO A 59 -12.99 -18.72 12.01
C PRO A 59 -11.82 -18.17 12.83
N ASN A 60 -10.69 -18.88 12.89
CA ASN A 60 -9.46 -18.48 13.57
C ASN A 60 -8.22 -18.75 12.67
N PRO A 61 -8.08 -18.04 11.55
CA PRO A 61 -7.00 -18.27 10.60
C PRO A 61 -5.66 -17.81 11.17
N SER A 62 -4.62 -18.55 10.82
CA SER A 62 -3.22 -18.21 11.09
C SER A 62 -2.65 -17.28 9.99
N ILE A 63 -1.46 -16.71 10.19
CA ILE A 63 -0.83 -15.78 9.24
C ILE A 63 -0.39 -16.45 7.94
N ASP A 64 -0.24 -17.78 7.94
CA ASP A 64 0.19 -18.61 6.82
C ASP A 64 -0.85 -18.69 5.68
N VAL A 65 -2.05 -18.14 5.89
CA VAL A 65 -3.05 -17.93 4.83
C VAL A 65 -2.55 -16.99 3.73
N TYR A 66 -1.56 -16.13 4.04
CA TYR A 66 -0.89 -15.33 3.02
C TYR A 66 0.18 -16.17 2.31
N PRO A 67 0.16 -16.22 0.96
CA PRO A 67 1.29 -16.75 0.20
C PRO A 67 2.60 -16.04 0.54
N VAL A 68 3.70 -16.81 0.51
CA VAL A 68 5.03 -16.30 0.86
C VAL A 68 5.49 -15.20 -0.10
N PHE A 69 5.87 -14.07 0.46
CA PHE A 69 6.53 -12.97 -0.24
C PHE A 69 8.05 -13.07 -0.07
N HIS A 70 8.74 -13.27 -1.18
CA HIS A 70 10.21 -13.24 -1.22
C HIS A 70 10.68 -11.78 -1.30
N CYS A 71 10.60 -11.06 -0.18
CA CYS A 71 11.07 -9.69 -0.06
C CYS A 71 12.61 -9.65 -0.20
N GLY A 72 13.11 -9.04 -1.27
CA GLY A 72 14.55 -8.87 -1.48
C GLY A 72 15.17 -7.91 -0.45
N SER A 73 16.50 -7.83 -0.43
CA SER A 73 17.25 -6.89 0.40
C SER A 73 18.36 -6.27 -0.41
N VAL A 74 18.48 -4.94 -0.37
CA VAL A 74 19.61 -4.23 -0.98
C VAL A 74 20.86 -4.39 -0.12
N ASP A 75 22.00 -4.55 -0.78
CA ASP A 75 23.32 -4.51 -0.17
C ASP A 75 23.73 -3.05 0.11
N LEU A 76 23.94 -2.72 1.39
CA LEU A 76 24.21 -1.36 1.85
C LEU A 76 25.71 -1.07 2.04
N ARG A 77 26.60 -1.84 1.40
CA ARG A 77 28.06 -1.67 1.48
C ARG A 77 28.64 -0.51 0.67
N SER A 78 27.84 0.17 -0.17
CA SER A 78 28.31 1.35 -0.91
C SER A 78 28.64 2.52 0.05
N GLU A 79 29.53 3.43 -0.33
CA GLU A 79 29.89 4.58 0.53
C GLU A 79 28.69 5.50 0.82
N GLU A 80 27.82 5.70 -0.16
CA GLU A 80 26.58 6.46 0.00
C GLU A 80 25.63 5.77 0.99
N SER A 81 25.45 4.45 0.85
CA SER A 81 24.64 3.64 1.76
C SER A 81 25.22 3.63 3.18
N LYS A 82 26.53 3.50 3.34
CA LYS A 82 27.21 3.52 4.65
C LYS A 82 26.97 4.82 5.39
N ALA A 83 26.93 5.96 4.70
CA ALA A 83 26.62 7.25 5.32
C ALA A 83 25.20 7.26 5.91
N VAL A 84 24.21 6.75 5.17
CA VAL A 84 22.83 6.64 5.65
C VAL A 84 22.72 5.65 6.82
N VAL A 85 23.36 4.49 6.73
CA VAL A 85 23.40 3.50 7.82
C VAL A 85 24.01 4.09 9.08
N LYS A 86 25.13 4.80 8.96
CA LYS A 86 25.77 5.47 10.10
C LYS A 86 24.84 6.48 10.75
N HIS A 87 24.08 7.23 9.96
CA HIS A 87 23.10 8.18 10.48
C HIS A 87 21.95 7.46 11.20
N LEU A 88 21.35 6.43 10.59
CA LEU A 88 20.31 5.61 11.21
C LEU A 88 20.78 5.01 12.54
N MET A 89 22.00 4.47 12.59
CA MET A 89 22.58 3.93 13.81
C MET A 89 22.72 4.99 14.91
N ALA A 90 23.10 6.22 14.54
CA ALA A 90 23.17 7.33 15.50
C ALA A 90 21.78 7.72 16.03
N GLU A 91 20.76 7.76 15.17
CA GLU A 91 19.38 8.03 15.58
C GLU A 91 18.86 6.94 16.52
N ILE A 92 19.07 5.66 16.20
CA ILE A 92 18.65 4.53 17.04
C ILE A 92 19.31 4.61 18.42
N LYS A 93 20.63 4.80 18.48
CA LYS A 93 21.37 4.93 19.76
C LYS A 93 20.84 6.09 20.61
N LEU A 94 20.63 7.26 19.99
CA LEU A 94 20.04 8.39 20.67
C LEU A 94 18.67 8.04 21.27
N ARG A 95 17.81 7.32 20.52
CA ARG A 95 16.49 6.91 21.02
C ARG A 95 16.60 5.88 22.13
N GLN A 96 17.59 5.00 22.10
CA GLN A 96 17.82 4.05 23.21
C GLN A 96 18.17 4.78 24.51
N ASP A 97 18.95 5.87 24.42
CA ASP A 97 19.37 6.66 25.58
C ASP A 97 18.21 7.47 26.19
N VAL A 98 17.30 8.00 25.36
CA VAL A 98 16.24 8.92 25.81
C VAL A 98 14.83 8.32 25.86
N THR A 99 14.59 7.20 25.16
CA THR A 99 13.27 6.54 25.05
C THR A 99 13.44 5.01 24.90
N PRO A 100 13.70 4.30 26.01
CA PRO A 100 13.92 2.85 25.98
C PRO A 100 12.72 2.05 25.46
N LEU A 101 12.99 1.04 24.63
CA LEU A 101 11.99 0.16 24.01
C LEU A 101 11.33 -0.85 24.99
N ASP A 102 11.94 -1.13 26.13
CA ASP A 102 11.47 -2.14 27.10
C ASP A 102 10.25 -1.71 27.93
N LYS A 103 9.86 -0.42 27.84
CA LYS A 103 8.62 0.14 28.40
C LYS A 103 7.69 0.70 27.30
N ALA A 104 7.91 0.30 26.05
CA ALA A 104 7.32 0.96 24.90
C ALA A 104 5.81 0.74 24.76
N TYR A 105 5.07 1.86 24.73
CA TYR A 105 3.75 1.94 24.11
C TYR A 105 3.89 1.98 22.59
N GLU A 106 2.78 1.84 21.86
CA GLU A 106 2.74 1.94 20.39
C GLU A 106 3.46 3.20 19.88
N ALA A 107 3.28 4.34 20.55
CA ALA A 107 3.97 5.60 20.22
C ALA A 107 5.51 5.52 20.24
N THR A 108 6.10 4.75 21.16
CA THR A 108 7.54 4.55 21.19
C THR A 108 8.00 3.72 19.99
N LYS A 109 7.26 2.66 19.66
CA LYS A 109 7.54 1.81 18.49
C LYS A 109 7.45 2.64 17.20
N THR A 110 6.45 3.51 17.10
CA THR A 110 6.27 4.47 16.00
C THR A 110 7.48 5.38 15.79
N ILE A 111 8.15 5.82 16.86
CA ILE A 111 9.37 6.63 16.77
C ILE A 111 10.54 5.83 16.18
N TYR A 112 10.76 4.60 16.63
CA TYR A 112 11.84 3.77 16.10
C TYR A 112 11.56 3.42 14.65
N SER A 113 10.33 2.99 14.33
CA SER A 113 9.93 2.70 12.95
C SER A 113 10.16 3.89 12.01
N TYR A 114 9.87 5.12 12.47
CA TYR A 114 10.14 6.33 11.69
C TYR A 114 11.61 6.47 11.30
N CYS A 115 12.57 6.20 12.18
CA CYS A 115 14.00 6.31 11.87
C CYS A 115 14.38 5.44 10.65
N TYR A 116 13.89 4.18 10.62
CA TYR A 116 14.11 3.27 9.49
C TYR A 116 13.44 3.76 8.21
N LEU A 117 12.17 4.17 8.30
CA LEU A 117 11.40 4.62 7.13
C LEU A 117 11.98 5.89 6.54
N ALA A 118 12.33 6.88 7.37
CA ALA A 118 12.96 8.11 6.94
C ALA A 118 14.32 7.84 6.26
N SER A 119 15.13 6.95 6.86
CA SER A 119 16.41 6.51 6.28
C SER A 119 16.22 5.81 4.93
N GLY A 120 15.25 4.90 4.82
CA GLY A 120 14.91 4.22 3.56
C GLY A 120 14.43 5.19 2.47
N VAL A 121 13.48 6.07 2.80
CA VAL A 121 12.96 7.09 1.86
C VAL A 121 14.05 8.07 1.44
N SER A 122 15.07 8.33 2.28
CA SER A 122 16.17 9.23 1.94
C SER A 122 16.95 8.82 0.68
N PHE A 123 17.05 7.51 0.39
CA PHE A 123 17.64 6.98 -0.85
C PHE A 123 16.88 7.40 -2.11
N TYR A 124 15.59 7.73 -1.97
CA TYR A 124 14.69 8.08 -3.06
C TYR A 124 13.97 9.40 -2.79
N LYS A 125 14.57 10.31 -2.03
CA LYS A 125 13.94 11.53 -1.49
C LYS A 125 13.33 12.45 -2.56
N ASP A 126 13.85 12.42 -3.79
CA ASP A 126 13.36 13.21 -4.91
C ASP A 126 12.12 12.60 -5.57
N ASN A 127 11.89 11.30 -5.38
CA ASN A 127 10.77 10.55 -5.94
C ASN A 127 9.65 10.29 -4.92
N PHE A 128 10.03 10.06 -3.66
CA PHE A 128 9.11 9.66 -2.60
C PHE A 128 9.15 10.63 -1.42
N LYS A 129 8.03 10.68 -0.70
CA LYS A 129 7.92 11.32 0.61
C LYS A 129 7.22 10.38 1.59
N LEU A 130 7.66 10.44 2.84
CA LEU A 130 6.99 9.81 3.97
C LEU A 130 5.95 10.78 4.53
N ILE A 131 4.72 10.33 4.72
CA ILE A 131 3.62 11.14 5.25
C ILE A 131 3.05 10.43 6.49
N PRO A 132 3.22 10.99 7.69
CA PRO A 132 2.54 10.46 8.87
C PRO A 132 1.05 10.76 8.82
N GLU A 133 0.22 9.90 9.44
CA GLU A 133 -1.21 10.15 9.68
C GLU A 133 -2.01 10.50 8.41
N LYS A 134 -1.66 9.86 7.29
CA LYS A 134 -2.34 10.14 6.01
C LYS A 134 -3.74 9.51 6.03
N LEU A 135 -4.78 10.35 6.00
CA LEU A 135 -6.15 9.88 5.77
C LEU A 135 -6.26 9.22 4.39
N ILE A 136 -6.76 7.99 4.39
CA ILE A 136 -7.16 7.28 3.17
C ILE A 136 -8.59 6.75 3.32
N GLU A 137 -9.25 6.58 2.17
CA GLU A 137 -10.59 6.04 2.07
C GLU A 137 -10.64 5.04 0.93
N GLY A 138 -11.35 3.93 1.12
CA GLY A 138 -11.64 2.97 0.07
C GLY A 138 -12.92 2.22 0.38
N ARG A 139 -13.40 1.39 -0.54
CA ARG A 139 -14.73 0.75 -0.42
C ARG A 139 -14.96 0.01 0.90
N ASN A 140 -13.88 -0.50 1.52
CA ASN A 140 -13.93 -1.30 2.74
C ASN A 140 -13.71 -0.51 4.03
N GLY A 141 -13.48 0.81 3.96
CA GLY A 141 -13.38 1.64 5.14
C GLY A 141 -12.66 2.97 4.92
N GLN A 142 -12.42 3.66 6.02
CA GLN A 142 -11.62 4.88 6.05
C GLN A 142 -10.80 4.95 7.34
N GLY A 143 -9.74 5.76 7.31
CA GLY A 143 -8.90 6.01 8.47
C GLY A 143 -7.50 6.46 8.07
N ASN A 144 -6.73 6.86 9.07
CA ASN A 144 -5.36 7.28 8.90
C ASN A 144 -4.43 6.07 8.79
N LEU A 145 -3.41 6.20 7.96
CA LEU A 145 -2.20 5.37 8.00
C LEU A 145 -1.25 5.93 9.05
N ASP A 146 -0.55 5.07 9.81
CA ASP A 146 0.53 5.55 10.68
C ASP A 146 1.60 6.25 9.84
N TYR A 147 2.03 5.59 8.76
CA TYR A 147 2.81 6.23 7.70
C TYR A 147 2.40 5.77 6.31
N ALA A 148 2.49 6.70 5.36
CA ALA A 148 2.35 6.45 3.94
C ALA A 148 3.65 6.81 3.21
N VAL A 149 4.06 5.97 2.26
CA VAL A 149 5.06 6.36 1.25
C VAL A 149 4.31 6.80 0.00
N GLU A 150 4.44 8.08 -0.35
CA GLU A 150 3.75 8.68 -1.48
C GLU A 150 4.73 9.08 -2.59
N CYS A 151 4.38 8.75 -3.84
CA CYS A 151 5.07 9.25 -5.01
C CYS A 151 4.84 10.75 -5.17
N ARG A 152 5.92 11.53 -5.22
CA ARG A 152 5.85 12.99 -5.36
C ARG A 152 5.23 13.43 -6.67
N SER A 153 5.51 12.70 -7.76
CA SER A 153 5.06 13.08 -9.10
C SER A 153 3.56 12.87 -9.32
N SER A 154 2.98 11.83 -8.72
CA SER A 154 1.57 11.45 -8.95
C SER A 154 0.67 11.64 -7.72
N GLY A 155 1.24 11.87 -6.54
CA GLY A 155 0.52 11.88 -5.26
C GLY A 155 -0.02 10.51 -4.84
N ARG A 156 0.36 9.43 -5.54
CA ARG A 156 -0.11 8.07 -5.27
C ARG A 156 0.60 7.47 -4.06
N VAL A 157 -0.17 6.83 -3.18
CA VAL A 157 0.38 6.00 -2.09
C VAL A 157 0.88 4.69 -2.69
N LEU A 158 2.16 4.39 -2.46
CA LEU A 158 2.81 3.16 -2.91
C LEU A 158 3.22 2.25 -1.76
N GLY A 159 3.32 2.81 -0.54
CA GLY A 159 3.61 2.08 0.68
C GLY A 159 2.62 2.43 1.80
N VAL A 160 2.07 1.39 2.44
CA VAL A 160 1.24 1.49 3.65
C VAL A 160 2.05 0.94 4.83
N ILE A 161 2.14 1.69 5.93
CA ILE A 161 2.85 1.24 7.11
C ILE A 161 1.94 1.33 8.32
N GLU A 162 1.86 0.22 9.05
CA GLU A 162 1.09 0.05 10.27
C GLU A 162 2.03 -0.39 11.40
N VAL A 163 2.04 0.36 12.49
CA VAL A 163 2.81 0.07 13.68
C VAL A 163 1.88 -0.56 14.72
N LYS A 164 2.16 -1.79 15.13
CA LYS A 164 1.38 -2.51 16.15
C LYS A 164 2.26 -2.97 17.28
N LYS A 165 1.82 -2.70 18.52
CA LYS A 165 2.59 -3.12 19.69
C LYS A 165 2.55 -4.62 19.93
N ASP A 166 1.34 -5.19 20.05
CA ASP A 166 1.15 -6.56 20.53
C ASP A 166 0.21 -7.40 19.62
N ASP A 167 -0.67 -6.77 18.82
CA ASP A 167 -1.66 -7.45 17.97
C ASP A 167 -1.33 -7.30 16.48
N PHE A 168 -0.39 -8.13 16.01
CA PHE A 168 -0.01 -8.19 14.59
C PHE A 168 -1.17 -8.63 13.70
N MET A 169 -2.08 -9.50 14.17
CA MET A 169 -3.22 -9.97 13.39
C MET A 169 -4.13 -8.80 12.99
N LYS A 170 -4.39 -7.90 13.94
CA LYS A 170 -5.10 -6.66 13.66
C LYS A 170 -4.30 -5.74 12.73
N GLY A 171 -2.98 -5.70 12.87
CA GLY A 171 -2.08 -5.01 11.95
C GLY A 171 -2.21 -5.50 10.50
N PHE A 172 -2.15 -6.82 10.27
CA PHE A 172 -2.32 -7.42 8.95
C PHE A 172 -3.71 -7.19 8.37
N ALA A 173 -4.75 -7.31 9.21
CA ALA A 173 -6.13 -7.05 8.81
C ALA A 173 -6.29 -5.61 8.31
N GLN A 174 -5.83 -4.65 9.12
CA GLN A 174 -5.88 -3.22 8.83
C GLN A 174 -5.04 -2.87 7.59
N ALA A 175 -3.79 -3.33 7.53
CA ALA A 175 -2.89 -3.09 6.40
C ALA A 175 -3.48 -3.63 5.08
N SER A 176 -4.08 -4.82 5.08
CA SER A 176 -4.66 -5.42 3.87
C SER A 176 -5.78 -4.56 3.25
N VAL A 177 -6.73 -4.12 4.08
CA VAL A 177 -7.84 -3.28 3.60
C VAL A 177 -7.39 -1.86 3.22
N GLN A 178 -6.38 -1.33 3.90
CA GLN A 178 -5.76 -0.06 3.56
C GLN A 178 -5.00 -0.13 2.23
N MET A 179 -4.17 -1.16 2.03
CA MET A 179 -3.43 -1.40 0.78
C MET A 179 -4.38 -1.51 -0.42
N GLU A 180 -5.45 -2.29 -0.31
CA GLU A 180 -6.48 -2.43 -1.34
C GLU A 180 -7.17 -1.09 -1.66
N SER A 181 -7.42 -0.29 -0.63
CA SER A 181 -7.99 1.06 -0.78
C SER A 181 -7.06 2.00 -1.54
N THR A 182 -5.74 1.82 -1.40
CA THR A 182 -4.74 2.62 -2.14
C THR A 182 -4.45 2.14 -3.56
N LEU A 183 -4.75 0.86 -3.87
CA LEU A 183 -4.67 0.33 -5.24
C LEU A 183 -5.75 0.91 -6.15
N SER A 184 -6.95 1.14 -5.59
CA SER A 184 -8.13 1.55 -6.35
C SER A 184 -8.26 3.07 -6.36
N ARG A 185 -7.90 3.75 -7.46
CA ARG A 185 -8.24 5.17 -7.62
C ARG A 185 -9.77 5.35 -7.72
N LYS A 186 -10.36 6.15 -6.84
CA LYS A 186 -11.63 6.83 -7.16
C LYS A 186 -11.33 7.86 -8.25
N ARG A 187 -11.91 7.68 -9.43
CA ARG A 187 -11.81 8.63 -10.56
C ARG A 187 -12.31 10.00 -10.13
N LYS A 188 -11.61 11.07 -10.50
CA LYS A 188 -12.25 12.37 -10.64
C LYS A 188 -12.85 12.45 -12.05
N ALA A 189 -14.02 13.09 -12.18
CA ALA A 189 -14.82 13.08 -13.41
C ALA A 189 -14.14 13.73 -14.63
N ASP A 190 -13.04 14.45 -14.41
CA ASP A 190 -12.25 15.22 -15.38
C ASP A 190 -10.94 14.54 -15.80
N GLU A 191 -10.56 13.41 -15.18
CA GLU A 191 -9.31 12.69 -15.48
C GLU A 191 -9.58 11.54 -16.46
N ILE A 192 -9.39 11.78 -17.77
CA ILE A 192 -9.21 10.69 -18.76
C ILE A 192 -7.77 10.21 -18.61
N ASP A 193 -7.57 9.14 -17.83
CA ASP A 193 -6.21 8.67 -17.59
C ASP A 193 -5.77 7.62 -18.63
N ASN A 194 -4.62 7.89 -19.25
CA ASN A 194 -3.82 6.95 -20.03
C ASN A 194 -2.67 6.37 -19.17
N GLU A 195 -2.57 6.70 -17.87
CA GLU A 195 -1.61 6.07 -16.97
C GLU A 195 -2.02 4.63 -16.68
N ARG A 196 -1.11 3.70 -17.00
CA ARG A 196 -1.23 2.32 -16.53
C ARG A 196 -1.21 2.34 -15.01
N ASP A 197 -2.29 1.81 -14.44
CA ASP A 197 -2.44 1.66 -13.00
C ASP A 197 -1.22 0.92 -12.43
N ILE A 198 -0.54 1.51 -11.47
CA ILE A 198 0.55 0.85 -10.75
C ILE A 198 -0.11 -0.23 -9.89
N GLY A 199 -0.33 -1.41 -10.46
CA GLY A 199 -1.13 -2.49 -9.88
C GLY A 199 -0.49 -3.17 -8.67
N ARG A 200 0.38 -2.47 -7.92
CA ARG A 200 1.08 -2.97 -6.74
C ARG A 200 1.30 -1.89 -5.69
N VAL A 201 1.06 -2.24 -4.44
CA VAL A 201 1.35 -1.45 -3.23
C VAL A 201 2.08 -2.37 -2.26
N PHE A 202 3.11 -1.86 -1.59
CA PHE A 202 3.77 -2.59 -0.51
C PHE A 202 3.22 -2.18 0.85
N GLY A 203 3.33 -3.09 1.81
CA GLY A 203 2.89 -2.92 3.18
C GLY A 203 4.00 -3.24 4.15
N ILE A 204 4.03 -2.56 5.30
CA ILE A 204 4.91 -2.90 6.41
C ILE A 204 4.06 -2.96 7.67
N VAL A 205 4.08 -4.10 8.37
CA VAL A 205 3.50 -4.23 9.70
C VAL A 205 4.64 -4.49 10.67
N THR A 206 4.77 -3.64 11.69
CA THR A 206 5.94 -3.72 12.59
C THR A 206 5.63 -3.24 13.99
N ASP A 207 6.39 -3.75 14.95
CA ASP A 207 6.45 -3.23 16.31
C ASP A 207 7.80 -2.55 16.60
N ALA A 208 8.53 -2.20 15.53
CA ALA A 208 9.92 -1.78 15.47
C ALA A 208 10.97 -2.86 15.81
N SER A 209 10.59 -4.00 16.39
CA SER A 209 11.48 -5.14 16.65
C SER A 209 11.27 -6.24 15.61
N GLU A 210 10.04 -6.63 15.33
CA GLU A 210 9.64 -7.54 14.28
C GLU A 210 9.07 -6.74 13.11
N TRP A 211 9.52 -7.09 11.90
CA TRP A 211 9.19 -6.40 10.67
C TRP A 211 8.65 -7.39 9.65
N TYR A 212 7.39 -7.22 9.27
CA TYR A 212 6.74 -7.98 8.23
C TYR A 212 6.54 -7.11 6.99
N PHE A 213 6.87 -7.65 5.83
CA PHE A 213 6.73 -6.97 4.55
C PHE A 213 5.61 -7.63 3.73
N MET A 214 4.68 -6.82 3.24
CA MET A 214 3.53 -7.26 2.48
C MET A 214 3.58 -6.73 1.05
N GLU A 215 3.02 -7.50 0.13
CA GLU A 215 2.75 -7.08 -1.24
C GLU A 215 1.25 -7.23 -1.50
N CYS A 216 0.61 -6.19 -2.03
CA CYS A 216 -0.75 -6.27 -2.57
C CYS A 216 -0.73 -5.90 -4.04
N SER A 217 -1.38 -6.72 -4.87
CA SER A 217 -1.53 -6.48 -6.31
C SER A 217 -2.92 -6.86 -6.80
N LEU A 218 -3.31 -6.38 -7.97
CA LEU A 218 -4.53 -6.86 -8.63
C LEU A 218 -4.19 -8.06 -9.51
N ASP A 219 -5.01 -9.11 -9.46
CA ASP A 219 -4.97 -10.21 -10.43
C ASP A 219 -5.64 -9.82 -11.76
N ASP A 220 -5.69 -10.77 -12.70
CA ASP A 220 -6.26 -10.57 -14.04
C ASP A 220 -7.77 -10.25 -14.00
N GLU A 221 -8.46 -10.58 -12.91
CA GLU A 221 -9.87 -10.26 -12.67
C GLU A 221 -10.06 -8.92 -11.94
N GLY A 222 -8.97 -8.24 -11.59
CA GLY A 222 -8.98 -7.00 -10.81
C GLY A 222 -9.27 -7.22 -9.33
N LYS A 223 -9.12 -8.45 -8.81
CA LYS A 223 -9.25 -8.76 -7.39
C LYS A 223 -7.90 -8.56 -6.70
N PRO A 224 -7.89 -7.98 -5.48
CA PRO A 224 -6.67 -7.84 -4.70
C PRO A 224 -6.14 -9.22 -4.26
N THR A 225 -4.84 -9.41 -4.45
CA THR A 225 -4.04 -10.55 -4.00
C THR A 225 -2.99 -10.04 -3.02
N PHE A 226 -2.66 -10.85 -2.03
CA PHE A 226 -1.75 -10.47 -0.95
C PHE A 226 -0.64 -11.50 -0.81
N LYS A 227 0.55 -11.05 -0.44
CA LYS A 227 1.66 -11.90 -0.02
C LYS A 227 2.32 -11.32 1.22
N LEU A 228 2.91 -12.18 2.05
CA LEU A 228 3.53 -11.80 3.32
C LEU A 228 4.92 -12.43 3.44
N SER A 229 5.92 -11.66 3.88
CA SER A 229 7.27 -12.17 4.10
C SER A 229 7.38 -12.90 5.44
N GLU A 230 8.42 -13.72 5.58
CA GLU A 230 8.94 -14.07 6.90
C GLU A 230 9.35 -12.79 7.67
N PRO A 231 9.23 -12.77 9.01
CA PRO A 231 9.61 -11.61 9.80
C PRO A 231 11.12 -11.40 9.82
N VAL A 232 11.53 -10.13 9.89
CA VAL A 232 12.90 -9.73 10.22
C VAL A 232 12.92 -9.15 11.62
N THR A 233 13.70 -9.76 12.51
CA THR A 233 13.78 -9.37 13.93
C THR A 233 15.04 -8.54 14.23
N VAL A 234 14.85 -7.45 14.97
CA VAL A 234 15.87 -6.58 15.53
C VAL A 234 15.81 -6.68 17.04
N VAL A 235 16.93 -7.12 17.63
CA VAL A 235 17.11 -7.11 19.08
C VAL A 235 18.02 -5.94 19.42
N TYR A 236 17.46 -4.88 20.00
CA TYR A 236 18.14 -3.60 20.18
C TYR A 236 19.31 -3.62 21.18
N LYS A 237 19.36 -4.61 22.07
CA LYS A 237 20.46 -4.82 23.04
C LYS A 237 21.52 -5.80 22.52
N ASP A 238 21.47 -6.18 21.25
CA ASP A 238 22.39 -7.16 20.63
C ASP A 238 23.72 -6.50 20.21
N GLU A 239 24.83 -7.22 20.38
CA GLU A 239 26.17 -6.78 19.96
C GLU A 239 26.24 -6.57 18.43
N ASN A 240 25.47 -7.35 17.66
CA ASN A 240 25.36 -7.26 16.21
C ASN A 240 24.18 -6.40 15.75
N LEU A 241 23.74 -5.43 16.56
CA LEU A 241 22.61 -4.54 16.25
C LEU A 241 22.71 -3.95 14.84
N GLN A 242 23.88 -3.46 14.45
CA GLN A 242 24.08 -2.83 13.15
C GLN A 242 23.72 -3.76 11.98
N VAL A 243 24.10 -5.04 12.04
CA VAL A 243 23.78 -6.02 10.99
C VAL A 243 22.26 -6.22 10.87
N LYS A 244 21.55 -6.25 12.00
CA LYS A 244 20.08 -6.38 12.01
C LYS A 244 19.39 -5.12 11.50
N VAL A 245 19.92 -3.94 11.87
CA VAL A 245 19.45 -2.63 11.38
C VAL A 245 19.62 -2.52 9.87
N GLU A 246 20.81 -2.86 9.37
CA GLU A 246 21.12 -2.87 7.93
C GLU A 246 20.21 -3.83 7.18
N LYS A 247 19.91 -5.01 7.74
CA LYS A 247 18.99 -5.97 7.12
C LYS A 247 17.59 -5.39 6.93
N VAL A 248 16.99 -4.81 7.98
CA VAL A 248 15.67 -4.17 7.86
C VAL A 248 15.69 -3.01 6.87
N LEU A 249 16.70 -2.14 6.95
CA LEU A 249 16.84 -1.02 6.01
C LEU A 249 17.00 -1.53 4.56
N GLY A 250 17.76 -2.61 4.35
CA GLY A 250 17.95 -3.23 3.04
C GLY A 250 16.64 -3.71 2.41
N HIS A 251 15.75 -4.31 3.19
CA HIS A 251 14.39 -4.68 2.74
C HIS A 251 13.54 -3.45 2.39
N ILE A 252 13.55 -2.41 3.24
CA ILE A 252 12.81 -1.17 2.96
C ILE A 252 13.29 -0.51 1.67
N VAL A 253 14.62 -0.40 1.48
CA VAL A 253 15.20 0.19 0.27
C VAL A 253 14.88 -0.65 -0.96
N TRP A 254 14.84 -1.97 -0.85
CA TRP A 254 14.42 -2.86 -1.93
C TRP A 254 12.96 -2.63 -2.34
N LEU A 255 12.03 -2.50 -1.38
CA LEU A 255 10.62 -2.18 -1.67
C LEU A 255 10.47 -0.85 -2.40
N LEU A 256 11.23 0.16 -1.98
CA LEU A 256 11.24 1.48 -2.62
C LEU A 256 11.84 1.42 -4.03
N GLU A 257 12.86 0.59 -4.25
CA GLU A 257 13.44 0.36 -5.58
C GLU A 257 12.41 -0.26 -6.53
N GLU A 258 11.70 -1.30 -6.09
CA GLU A 258 10.66 -1.96 -6.88
C GLU A 258 9.50 -1.02 -7.18
N ALA A 259 9.06 -0.23 -6.19
CA ALA A 259 8.05 0.81 -6.39
C ALA A 259 8.51 1.85 -7.44
N GLN A 260 9.77 2.28 -7.40
CA GLN A 260 10.32 3.24 -8.36
C GLN A 260 10.38 2.67 -9.78
N LYS A 261 10.71 1.39 -9.94
CA LYS A 261 10.70 0.70 -11.25
C LYS A 261 9.30 0.74 -11.87
N LEU A 262 8.26 0.48 -11.07
CA LEU A 262 6.87 0.51 -11.53
C LEU A 262 6.43 1.92 -11.95
N VAL A 263 6.79 2.95 -11.18
CA VAL A 263 6.51 4.36 -11.54
C VAL A 263 7.16 4.71 -12.89
N LYS A 264 8.43 4.38 -13.07
CA LYS A 264 9.16 4.64 -14.33
C LYS A 264 8.55 3.88 -15.52
N ALA A 265 8.15 2.62 -15.31
CA ALA A 265 7.51 1.81 -16.34
C ALA A 265 6.17 2.42 -16.79
N SER A 266 5.35 2.90 -15.85
CA SER A 266 4.07 3.56 -16.17
C SER A 266 4.29 4.84 -16.99
N GLN A 267 5.26 5.68 -16.59
CA GLN A 267 5.59 6.93 -17.30
C GLN A 267 6.20 6.73 -18.70
N SER A 268 7.06 5.72 -18.87
CA SER A 268 7.70 5.43 -20.18
C SER A 268 6.71 4.92 -21.24
N GLY A 269 5.59 4.32 -20.83
CA GLY A 269 4.53 3.85 -21.71
C GLY A 269 3.76 4.95 -22.45
N VAL A 270 3.83 6.20 -21.98
CA VAL A 270 3.09 7.34 -22.54
C VAL A 270 3.74 7.90 -23.82
N LYS A 271 4.97 7.48 -24.18
CA LYS A 271 5.72 8.03 -25.33
C LYS A 271 5.47 7.39 -26.70
N ARG A 272 4.51 6.47 -26.89
CA ARG A 272 4.25 5.87 -28.22
C ARG A 272 2.97 6.39 -28.89
N VAL A 273 3.22 7.16 -29.96
CA VAL A 273 2.36 7.57 -31.09
C VAL A 273 1.45 8.80 -30.87
N ARG A 274 2.04 9.99 -31.07
CA ARG A 274 1.43 11.04 -31.91
C ARG A 274 2.26 11.14 -33.19
N SER A 275 1.86 10.41 -34.24
CA SER A 275 2.24 10.77 -35.61
C SER A 275 1.21 11.77 -36.13
N THR A 276 1.60 13.04 -36.16
CA THR A 276 0.95 14.13 -36.89
C THR A 276 1.37 14.09 -38.37
N GLY A 277 0.42 14.34 -39.29
CA GLY A 277 0.62 14.59 -40.73
C GLY A 277 0.66 13.30 -41.57
N ASP A 278 -0.15 13.08 -42.61
CA ASP A 278 -0.51 14.05 -43.65
C ASP A 278 -1.98 13.95 -44.09
N LEU A 279 -2.65 15.11 -44.08
CA LEU A 279 -3.83 15.37 -44.90
C LEU A 279 -3.35 15.67 -46.33
N ALA A 280 -3.40 14.67 -47.21
CA ALA A 280 -3.32 14.91 -48.64
C ALA A 280 -4.72 15.25 -49.18
N ILE A 281 -4.95 16.55 -49.36
CA ILE A 281 -5.99 17.08 -50.23
C ILE A 281 -5.73 16.53 -51.64
N LYS A 282 -6.71 15.84 -52.21
CA LYS A 282 -6.83 15.70 -53.67
C LYS A 282 -8.20 16.15 -54.11
N SER A 283 -8.23 17.35 -54.65
CA SER A 283 -9.22 17.82 -55.62
C SER A 283 -9.05 17.07 -56.94
N ASN A 284 -10.13 16.44 -57.41
CA ASN A 284 -10.67 16.56 -58.77
C ASN A 284 -12.03 15.88 -58.81
#